data_AF-A0A2D4PZC9-F1
#
_entry.id   AF-A0A2D4PZC9-F1
#
_cell.length_a   1.000
_cell.length_b   1.000
_cell.length_c   1.000
_cell.angle_alpha   90.00
_cell.angle_beta   90.00
_cell.angle_gamma   90.00
#
_symmetry.space_group_name_H-M   'P 1'
#
loop_
_entity.id
_entity.type
_entity.pdbx_description
1 polymer ?
#
loop_
_entity_poly.entity_id
_entity_poly.type
_entity_poly.pdbx_seq_one_letter_code
_entity_poly.pdbx_strand_id
1 'polypeptide(L)'
;MIEKLKGVEKNRPNNKTELLAIQEGIKVLETLVALGEEQNRVQLLALLVPTLISYLLNENAFSSASLVSKELHEFALQDLTRIGPLYPLAFKTVMGAAPELKARLETAVRASQASKAKAAARQPPPTVHSTPTIKLKTSFF
;
A
#
# COMPACT_ATOMS: atom_id res chain seq x y z
N MET A 1 -1.66 -18.43 -23.91
CA MET A 1 -1.03 -17.12 -23.57
C MET A 1 -1.14 -16.74 -22.08
N ILE A 2 -1.84 -17.52 -21.25
CA ILE A 2 -2.03 -17.25 -19.80
C ILE A 2 -0.88 -17.84 -18.94
N GLU A 3 -0.10 -18.78 -19.48
CA GLU A 3 0.99 -19.43 -18.74
C GLU A 3 2.21 -18.52 -18.51
N LYS A 4 2.42 -17.49 -19.33
CA LYS A 4 3.48 -16.50 -19.08
C LYS A 4 3.18 -15.58 -17.89
N LEU A 5 1.91 -15.52 -17.44
CA LEU A 5 1.49 -14.71 -16.29
C LEU A 5 1.65 -15.42 -14.94
N LYS A 6 1.95 -16.73 -14.91
CA LYS A 6 2.36 -17.42 -13.68
C LYS A 6 3.84 -17.22 -13.33
N GLY A 7 4.65 -16.71 -14.26
CA GLY A 7 6.07 -16.43 -14.04
C GLY A 7 6.34 -15.17 -13.21
N VAL A 8 5.42 -14.20 -13.20
CA VAL A 8 5.58 -12.94 -12.46
C VAL A 8 5.37 -13.09 -10.95
N GLU A 9 4.75 -14.18 -10.48
CA GLU A 9 4.72 -14.52 -9.06
C GLU A 9 6.13 -14.82 -8.49
N LYS A 10 7.11 -15.07 -9.38
CA LYS A 10 8.51 -15.37 -9.04
C LYS A 10 9.43 -14.15 -9.01
N ASN A 11 8.96 -12.96 -9.38
CA ASN A 11 9.79 -11.75 -9.49
C ASN A 11 9.64 -10.81 -8.27
N ARG A 12 9.33 -11.37 -7.10
CA ARG A 12 9.34 -10.59 -5.86
C ARG A 12 10.79 -10.28 -5.48
N PRO A 13 11.07 -9.07 -4.99
CA PRO A 13 12.41 -8.69 -4.58
C PRO A 13 12.89 -9.59 -3.45
N ASN A 14 14.06 -10.20 -3.63
CA ASN A 14 14.71 -11.03 -2.62
C ASN A 14 15.62 -10.21 -1.70
N ASN A 15 16.04 -9.03 -2.17
CA ASN A 15 16.92 -8.13 -1.43
C ASN A 15 16.43 -6.67 -1.54
N LYS A 16 17.00 -5.82 -0.69
CA LYS A 16 16.63 -4.41 -0.60
C LYS A 16 17.00 -3.62 -1.86
N THR A 17 18.04 -4.02 -2.59
CA THR A 17 18.47 -3.36 -3.83
C THR A 17 17.43 -3.54 -4.94
N GLU A 18 16.92 -4.75 -5.12
CA GLU A 18 15.82 -5.05 -6.05
C GLU A 18 14.55 -4.30 -5.67
N LEU A 19 14.23 -4.22 -4.37
CA LEU A 19 13.09 -3.43 -3.90
C LEU A 19 13.22 -1.96 -4.30
N LEU A 20 14.39 -1.36 -4.06
CA LEU A 20 14.65 0.03 -4.44
C LEU A 20 14.56 0.24 -5.95
N ALA A 21 15.13 -0.67 -6.75
CA ALA A 21 15.04 -0.59 -8.21
C ALA A 21 13.59 -0.65 -8.71
N ILE A 22 12.76 -1.51 -8.12
CA ILE A 22 11.33 -1.58 -8.43
C ILE A 22 10.63 -0.28 -8.03
N GLN A 23 10.87 0.23 -6.82
CA GLN A 23 10.26 1.48 -6.34
C GLN A 23 10.62 2.67 -7.23
N GLU A 24 11.88 2.81 -7.63
CA GLU A 24 12.32 3.86 -8.55
C GLU A 24 11.68 3.70 -9.94
N GLY A 25 11.60 2.47 -10.46
CA GLY A 25 10.89 2.20 -11.72
C GLY A 25 9.43 2.61 -11.68
N ILE A 26 8.74 2.36 -10.57
CA ILE A 26 7.36 2.82 -10.34
C ILE A 26 7.29 4.34 -10.31
N LYS A 27 8.16 5.04 -9.55
CA LYS A 27 8.17 6.51 -9.49
C LYS A 27 8.42 7.16 -10.85
N VAL A 28 9.28 6.56 -11.68
CA VAL A 28 9.50 7.02 -13.05
C VAL A 28 8.22 6.87 -13.87
N LEU A 29 7.56 5.71 -13.79
CA LEU A 29 6.29 5.48 -14.50
C LEU A 29 5.20 6.45 -14.02
N GLU A 30 5.12 6.73 -12.73
CA GLU A 30 4.22 7.72 -12.17
C GLU A 30 4.51 9.14 -12.67
N THR A 31 5.78 9.50 -12.77
CA THR A 31 6.20 10.78 -13.35
C THR A 31 5.76 10.88 -14.81
N LEU A 32 5.88 9.79 -15.58
CA LEU A 32 5.35 9.72 -16.95
C LEU A 32 3.83 9.87 -16.99
N VAL A 33 3.08 9.29 -16.04
CA VAL A 33 1.63 9.49 -15.93
C VAL A 33 1.29 10.97 -15.65
N ALA A 34 2.05 11.60 -14.75
CA ALA A 34 1.85 13.00 -14.39
C ALA A 34 2.13 13.96 -15.56
N LEU A 35 3.21 13.70 -16.30
CA LEU A 35 3.59 14.47 -17.49
C LEU A 35 2.73 14.14 -18.72
N GLY A 36 2.15 12.94 -18.76
CA GLY A 36 1.30 12.48 -19.85
C GLY A 36 -0.01 13.24 -19.92
N GLU A 37 -0.48 13.46 -21.14
CA GLU A 37 -1.80 14.00 -21.44
C GLU A 37 -2.92 13.05 -21.01
N GLU A 38 -4.12 13.57 -20.77
CA GLU A 38 -5.26 12.81 -20.25
C GLU A 38 -5.60 11.56 -21.08
N GLN A 39 -5.49 11.64 -22.40
CA GLN A 39 -5.68 10.52 -23.33
C GLN A 39 -4.66 9.37 -23.11
N ASN A 40 -3.41 9.69 -22.78
CA ASN A 40 -2.35 8.72 -22.54
C ASN A 40 -2.34 8.22 -21.09
N ARG A 41 -2.88 9.00 -20.14
CA ARG A 41 -2.96 8.62 -18.72
C ARG A 41 -3.72 7.33 -18.49
N VAL A 42 -4.82 7.09 -19.21
CA VAL A 42 -5.58 5.85 -19.08
C VAL A 42 -4.73 4.65 -19.47
N GLN A 43 -3.95 4.76 -20.54
CA GLN A 43 -3.08 3.69 -21.03
C GLN A 43 -1.88 3.44 -20.12
N LEU A 44 -1.26 4.51 -19.61
CA LEU A 44 -0.17 4.41 -18.64
C LEU A 44 -0.65 3.81 -17.31
N LEU A 45 -1.85 4.20 -16.84
CA LEU A 45 -2.47 3.61 -15.65
C LEU A 45 -2.92 2.17 -15.88
N ALA A 46 -3.34 1.81 -17.09
CA ALA A 46 -3.64 0.43 -17.46
C ALA A 46 -2.40 -0.48 -17.40
N LEU A 47 -1.20 0.08 -17.40
CA LEU A 47 0.04 -0.64 -17.13
C LEU A 47 0.42 -0.59 -15.65
N LEU A 48 0.37 0.60 -15.04
CA LEU A 48 0.82 0.82 -13.66
C LEU A 48 -0.08 0.13 -12.62
N VAL A 49 -1.40 0.27 -12.73
CA VAL A 49 -2.34 -0.24 -11.72
C VAL A 49 -2.27 -1.78 -11.62
N PRO A 50 -2.34 -2.56 -12.71
CA PRO A 50 -2.18 -4.02 -12.61
C PRO A 50 -0.81 -4.44 -12.09
N THR A 51 0.24 -3.68 -12.41
CA THR A 51 1.60 -3.92 -11.90
C THR A 51 1.66 -3.76 -10.39
N LEU A 52 1.15 -2.65 -9.84
CA LEU A 52 1.08 -2.43 -8.39
C LEU A 52 0.23 -3.49 -7.70
N ILE A 53 -0.91 -3.87 -8.28
CA ILE A 53 -1.79 -4.91 -7.74
C ILE A 53 -1.10 -6.28 -7.73
N SER A 54 -0.23 -6.56 -8.70
CA SER A 54 0.54 -7.81 -8.75
C SER A 54 1.50 -7.97 -7.55
N TYR A 55 1.96 -6.85 -6.97
CA TYR A 55 2.80 -6.83 -5.79
C TYR A 55 2.01 -6.98 -4.47
N LEU A 56 0.69 -6.86 -4.52
CA LEU A 56 -0.13 -7.01 -3.34
C LEU A 56 -0.18 -8.47 -2.86
N LEU A 57 -0.09 -8.63 -1.54
CA LEU A 57 -0.19 -9.87 -0.79
C LEU A 57 -1.61 -10.01 -0.24
N ASN A 58 -2.12 -11.24 -0.19
CA ASN A 58 -3.33 -11.58 0.55
C ASN A 58 -2.97 -11.90 2.02
N GLU A 59 -3.97 -12.09 2.88
CA GLU A 59 -3.76 -12.28 4.34
C GLU A 59 -2.80 -13.44 4.68
N ASN A 60 -2.97 -14.57 3.98
CA ASN A 60 -2.14 -15.76 4.15
C ASN A 60 -0.69 -15.50 3.73
N ALA A 61 -0.49 -14.91 2.54
CA ALA A 61 0.84 -14.61 2.02
C ALA A 61 1.52 -13.47 2.79
N PHE A 62 0.76 -12.49 3.27
CA PHE A 62 1.29 -11.38 4.05
C PHE A 62 1.87 -11.88 5.36
N SER A 63 1.20 -12.80 6.05
CA SER A 63 1.69 -13.34 7.32
C SER A 63 3.04 -14.05 7.18
N SER A 64 3.22 -14.87 6.14
CA SER A 64 4.45 -15.63 5.87
C SER A 64 5.50 -14.92 5.01
N ALA A 65 5.21 -13.71 4.51
CA ALA A 65 6.12 -12.98 3.62
C ALA A 65 7.34 -12.43 4.36
N SER A 66 8.45 -12.31 3.61
CA SER A 66 9.67 -11.61 4.02
C SER A 66 9.40 -10.13 4.26
N LEU A 67 10.27 -9.48 5.03
CA LEU A 67 10.18 -8.04 5.31
C LEU A 67 10.16 -7.22 4.01
N VAL A 68 11.04 -7.53 3.07
CA VAL A 68 11.14 -6.84 1.76
C VAL A 68 9.83 -6.96 0.96
N SER A 69 9.18 -8.12 0.97
CA SER A 69 7.89 -8.30 0.31
C SER A 69 6.76 -7.53 0.99
N LYS A 70 6.78 -7.43 2.32
CA LYS A 70 5.84 -6.60 3.09
C LYS A 70 6.04 -5.11 2.82
N GLU A 71 7.28 -4.65 2.72
CA GLU A 71 7.60 -3.27 2.33
C GLU A 71 7.10 -2.96 0.91
N LEU A 72 7.31 -3.87 -0.05
CA LEU A 72 6.78 -3.70 -1.41
C LEU A 72 5.25 -3.65 -1.43
N HIS A 73 4.60 -4.51 -0.64
CA HIS A 73 3.15 -4.52 -0.51
C HIS A 73 2.61 -3.18 -0.01
N GLU A 74 3.18 -2.66 1.08
CA GLU A 74 2.75 -1.38 1.65
C GLU A 74 3.00 -0.22 0.69
N PHE A 75 4.16 -0.20 0.02
CA PHE A 75 4.47 0.77 -1.04
C PHE A 75 3.40 0.74 -2.14
N ALA A 76 3.13 -0.43 -2.73
CA ALA A 76 2.16 -0.55 -3.80
C ALA A 76 0.73 -0.19 -3.37
N LEU A 77 0.35 -0.55 -2.13
CA LEU A 77 -0.96 -0.21 -1.58
C LEU A 77 -1.11 1.30 -1.37
N GLN A 78 -0.07 1.96 -0.89
CA GLN A 78 -0.03 3.41 -0.71
C GLN A 78 -0.17 4.12 -2.06
N ASP A 79 0.56 3.69 -3.08
CA ASP A 79 0.47 4.29 -4.41
C ASP A 79 -0.90 4.08 -5.05
N LEU A 80 -1.48 2.88 -4.97
CA LEU A 80 -2.84 2.64 -5.46
C LEU A 80 -3.88 3.53 -4.78
N THR A 81 -3.76 3.71 -3.47
CA THR A 81 -4.66 4.56 -2.68
C THR A 81 -4.50 6.04 -3.04
N ARG A 82 -3.28 6.47 -3.40
CA ARG A 82 -2.98 7.84 -3.84
C ARG A 82 -3.41 8.11 -5.29
N ILE A 83 -3.20 7.16 -6.19
CA ILE A 83 -3.55 7.25 -7.61
C ILE A 83 -5.08 7.34 -7.81
N GLY A 84 -5.86 6.60 -7.01
CA GLY A 84 -7.33 6.59 -7.09
C GLY A 84 -7.98 7.98 -7.14
N PRO A 85 -7.75 8.87 -6.16
CA PRO A 85 -8.27 10.23 -6.18
C PRO A 85 -7.54 11.17 -7.14
N LEU A 86 -6.27 10.89 -7.51
CA LEU A 86 -5.53 11.72 -8.47
C LEU A 86 -6.06 11.57 -9.90
N TYR A 87 -6.49 10.37 -10.28
CA TYR A 87 -6.96 10.06 -11.64
C TYR A 87 -8.26 9.25 -11.63
N PRO A 88 -9.36 9.80 -11.09
CA PRO A 88 -10.57 9.02 -10.80
C PRO A 88 -11.20 8.39 -12.05
N LEU A 89 -11.22 9.12 -13.18
CA LEU A 89 -11.77 8.62 -14.44
C LEU A 89 -10.95 7.45 -14.99
N ALA A 90 -9.63 7.65 -15.13
CA ALA A 90 -8.73 6.64 -15.66
C ALA A 90 -8.65 5.40 -14.76
N PHE A 91 -8.55 5.61 -13.44
CA PHE A 91 -8.53 4.52 -12.47
C PHE A 91 -9.82 3.71 -12.51
N LYS A 92 -10.99 4.37 -12.60
CA LYS A 92 -12.29 3.69 -12.75
C LYS A 92 -12.36 2.87 -14.03
N THR A 93 -11.85 3.37 -15.16
CA THR A 93 -11.78 2.63 -16.42
C THR A 93 -10.94 1.36 -16.28
N VAL A 94 -9.74 1.47 -15.70
CA VAL A 94 -8.84 0.32 -15.51
C VAL A 94 -9.44 -0.71 -14.55
N MET A 95 -10.00 -0.26 -13.43
CA MET A 95 -10.65 -1.14 -12.44
C MET A 95 -11.96 -1.74 -12.95
N GLY A 96 -12.66 -1.06 -13.87
CA GLY A 96 -13.86 -1.56 -14.52
C GLY A 96 -13.57 -2.58 -15.61
N ALA A 97 -12.41 -2.49 -16.27
CA ALA A 97 -11.98 -3.44 -17.28
C ALA A 97 -11.60 -4.82 -16.70
N ALA A 98 -11.27 -4.87 -15.41
CA ALA A 98 -10.71 -6.05 -14.76
C ALA A 98 -11.24 -6.21 -13.31
N PRO A 99 -12.41 -6.85 -13.12
CA PRO A 99 -13.03 -7.00 -11.79
C PRO A 99 -12.16 -7.82 -10.82
N GLU A 100 -11.27 -8.70 -11.31
CA GLU A 100 -10.35 -9.45 -10.46
C GLU A 100 -9.32 -8.54 -9.77
N LEU A 101 -8.92 -7.44 -10.41
CA LEU A 101 -8.00 -6.46 -9.84
C LEU A 101 -8.63 -5.77 -8.62
N LYS A 102 -9.92 -5.45 -8.71
CA LYS A 102 -10.69 -4.87 -7.61
C LYS A 102 -10.75 -5.83 -6.42
N ALA A 103 -11.15 -7.07 -6.65
CA ALA A 103 -11.22 -8.08 -5.59
C ALA A 103 -9.85 -8.29 -4.89
N ARG A 104 -8.77 -8.28 -5.67
CA ARG A 104 -7.41 -8.41 -5.15
C ARG A 104 -6.98 -7.20 -4.32
N LEU A 105 -7.28 -5.99 -4.77
CA LEU A 105 -7.03 -4.77 -4.01
C LEU A 105 -7.78 -4.76 -2.67
N GLU A 106 -9.06 -5.11 -2.66
CA GLU A 106 -9.84 -5.13 -1.42
C GLU A 106 -9.32 -6.17 -0.41
N THR A 107 -8.91 -7.35 -0.91
CA THR A 107 -8.31 -8.40 -0.07
C THR A 107 -6.97 -7.95 0.52
N ALA A 108 -6.17 -7.25 -0.28
CA ALA A 108 -4.89 -6.68 0.14
C ALA A 108 -5.07 -5.57 1.18
N VAL A 109 -6.04 -4.66 1.01
CA VAL A 109 -6.38 -3.63 2.00
C VAL A 109 -6.74 -4.30 3.34
N ARG A 110 -7.60 -5.32 3.31
CA ARG A 110 -7.98 -6.07 4.52
C ARG A 110 -6.77 -6.71 5.21
N ALA A 111 -5.87 -7.34 4.46
CA ALA A 111 -4.64 -7.92 4.99
C ALA A 111 -3.74 -6.87 5.66
N SER A 112 -3.54 -5.70 5.02
CA SER A 112 -2.77 -4.59 5.58
C SER A 112 -3.41 -4.04 6.86
N GLN A 113 -4.73 -3.84 6.88
CA GLN A 113 -5.45 -3.33 8.06
C GLN A 113 -5.39 -4.30 9.25
N ALA A 114 -5.58 -5.60 9.01
CA ALA A 114 -5.46 -6.62 10.05
C ALA A 114 -4.05 -6.65 10.66
N SER A 115 -3.01 -6.45 9.83
CA SER A 115 -1.63 -6.38 10.30
C SER A 115 -1.34 -5.14 11.15
N LYS A 116 -1.86 -3.96 10.74
CA LYS A 116 -1.70 -2.69 11.46
C LYS A 116 -2.45 -2.67 12.78
N ALA A 117 -3.67 -3.22 12.82
CA ALA A 117 -4.43 -3.36 14.07
C ALA A 117 -3.68 -4.24 15.09
N LYS A 118 -3.06 -5.33 14.63
CA LYS A 118 -2.27 -6.24 15.48
C LYS A 118 -0.96 -5.59 15.96
N ALA A 119 -0.38 -4.68 15.19
CA ALA A 119 0.79 -3.90 15.60
C ALA A 119 0.41 -2.82 16.63
N ALA A 120 -0.71 -2.12 16.44
CA ALA A 120 -1.21 -1.10 17.37
C ALA A 120 -1.59 -1.69 18.74
N ALA A 121 -2.20 -2.89 18.77
CA ALA A 121 -2.53 -3.60 20.00
C ALA A 121 -1.30 -4.09 20.80
N ARG A 122 -0.10 -4.04 20.21
CA ARG A 122 1.18 -4.39 20.87
C ARG A 122 1.95 -3.16 21.37
N GLN A 123 1.45 -1.95 21.16
CA GLN A 123 2.05 -0.78 21.81
C GLN A 123 1.75 -0.83 23.31
N PRO A 124 2.76 -0.74 24.19
CA PRO A 124 2.51 -0.58 25.61
C PRO A 124 1.67 0.69 25.82
N PRO A 125 0.73 0.71 26.79
CA PRO A 125 -0.08 1.88 27.05
C PRO A 125 0.83 3.10 27.26
N PRO A 126 0.45 4.29 26.77
CA PRO A 126 1.22 5.50 27.05
C PRO A 126 1.31 5.64 28.56
N THR A 127 2.54 5.66 29.09
CA THR A 127 2.81 5.98 30.48
C THR A 127 2.36 7.41 30.70
N VAL A 128 1.12 7.57 31.15
CA VAL A 128 0.59 8.83 31.68
C VAL A 128 1.46 9.23 32.87
N HIS A 129 2.44 10.07 32.61
CA HIS A 129 3.16 10.81 33.64
C HIS A 129 2.15 11.70 34.35
N SER A 130 1.64 11.24 35.50
CA SER A 130 0.85 12.07 36.41
C SER A 130 1.73 13.19 36.95
N THR A 131 1.46 14.42 36.53
CA THR A 131 1.95 15.63 37.20
C THR A 131 1.24 15.74 38.55
N PRO A 132 1.97 15.87 39.69
CA PRO A 132 1.31 16.12 40.96
C PRO A 132 0.86 17.58 41.01
N THR A 133 -0.43 17.83 40.77
CA THR A 133 -1.07 19.10 41.08
C THR A 133 -1.09 19.28 42.59
N ILE A 134 -0.15 20.06 43.13
CA ILE A 134 -0.21 20.59 44.49
C ILE A 134 -1.50 21.42 44.60
N LYS A 135 -2.47 20.92 45.37
CA LYS A 135 -3.70 21.63 45.70
C LYS A 135 -3.41 22.61 46.82
N LEU A 136 -3.46 23.90 46.48
CA LEU A 136 -3.56 25.00 47.43
C LEU A 136 -4.83 24.80 48.28
N LYS A 137 -4.68 24.57 49.60
CA LYS A 137 -5.79 24.58 50.55
C LYS A 137 -5.67 25.82 51.44
N THR A 138 -6.50 26.81 51.15
CA THR A 138 -6.91 27.84 52.09
C THR A 138 -8.06 27.27 52.94
N SER A 139 -7.92 27.25 54.26
CA SER A 139 -9.06 27.19 55.16
C SER A 139 -8.76 27.94 56.45
N PHE A 140 -9.71 28.82 56.73
CA PHE A 140 -9.82 29.74 57.85
C PHE A 140 -10.12 28.97 59.14
N PHE A 141 -9.43 29.33 60.22
CA PHE A 141 -9.91 29.36 61.60
C PHE A 141 -9.16 30.47 62.33
#